data_AF-A0AAW9JPZ2-F1
#
_entry.id   AF-A0AAW9JPZ2-F1
#
_cell.length_a   1.000
_cell.length_b   1.000
_cell.length_c   1.000
_cell.angle_alpha   90.00
_cell.angle_beta   90.00
_cell.angle_gamma   90.00
#
_symmetry.space_group_name_H-M   'P 1'
#
loop_
_entity.id
_entity.type
_entity.pdbx_description
1 polymer ?
#
loop_
_entity_poly.entity_id
_entity_poly.type
_entity_poly.pdbx_seq_one_letter_code
_entity_poly.pdbx_strand_id
1 'polypeptide(L)'
;MEEKLVYENTYGDHLDVGGAIEHFYDSFPSEWGQMVDDYDEKTSHLDNSHECIVVMENGMKLRIEIFLDDDAEDTDDEAWICKAYQIS
;
A
#
# COMPACT_ATOMS: atom_id res chain seq x y z
N MET A 1 -2.22 19.70 0.14
CA MET A 1 -2.89 18.41 0.30
C MET A 1 -2.49 17.94 1.67
N GLU A 2 -3.45 17.79 2.58
CA GLU A 2 -3.18 17.24 3.90
C GLU A 2 -3.26 15.73 3.80
N GLU A 3 -2.26 15.02 4.32
CA GLU A 3 -2.18 13.57 4.30
C GLU A 3 -2.15 13.03 5.72
N LYS A 4 -3.01 12.05 6.00
CA LYS A 4 -3.09 11.39 7.31
C LYS A 4 -2.97 9.90 7.13
N LEU A 5 -1.97 9.27 7.76
CA LEU A 5 -1.88 7.81 7.82
C LEU A 5 -3.13 7.26 8.54
N VAL A 6 -3.89 6.41 7.84
CA VAL A 6 -5.12 5.80 8.36
C VAL A 6 -5.04 4.29 8.46
N TYR A 7 -4.09 3.67 7.77
CA TYR A 7 -3.87 2.22 7.82
C TYR A 7 -2.44 1.88 7.42
N GLU A 8 -1.89 0.88 8.09
CA GLU A 8 -0.55 0.36 7.87
C GLU A 8 -0.58 -1.15 8.14
N ASN A 9 0.10 -1.92 7.30
CA ASN A 9 0.31 -3.34 7.50
C ASN A 9 1.69 -3.75 6.98
N THR A 10 2.20 -4.86 7.48
CA THR A 10 3.46 -5.45 7.01
C THR A 10 3.28 -6.88 6.53
N TYR A 11 4.00 -7.25 5.48
CA TYR A 11 3.99 -8.60 4.91
C TYR A 11 5.43 -9.09 4.71
N GLY A 12 5.66 -10.40 4.82
CA GLY A 12 7.01 -10.94 4.64
C GLY A 12 7.54 -10.79 3.21
N ASP A 13 8.86 -10.72 3.07
CA ASP A 13 9.64 -10.64 1.82
C ASP A 13 9.35 -11.72 0.76
N HIS A 14 8.79 -12.88 1.16
CA HIS A 14 8.43 -13.95 0.22
C HIS A 14 7.39 -13.57 -0.85
N LEU A 15 6.72 -12.42 -0.70
CA LEU A 15 5.84 -11.85 -1.72
C LEU A 15 6.63 -11.02 -2.73
N ASP A 16 6.22 -11.04 -3.99
CA ASP A 16 6.62 -9.98 -4.92
C ASP A 16 5.74 -8.72 -4.71
N VAL A 17 6.08 -7.62 -5.39
CA VAL A 17 5.33 -6.36 -5.27
C VAL A 17 3.84 -6.54 -5.60
N GLY A 18 3.50 -7.43 -6.55
CA GLY A 18 2.12 -7.73 -6.92
C GLY A 18 1.36 -8.42 -5.78
N GLY A 19 1.97 -9.42 -5.16
CA GLY A 19 1.44 -10.08 -3.98
C GLY A 19 1.25 -9.12 -2.80
N ALA A 20 2.22 -8.24 -2.55
CA ALA A 20 2.10 -7.22 -1.50
C ALA A 20 0.93 -6.26 -1.76
N ILE A 21 0.74 -5.82 -3.01
CA ILE A 21 -0.40 -4.98 -3.44
C ILE A 21 -1.73 -5.71 -3.19
N GLU A 22 -1.89 -6.94 -3.70
CA GLU A 22 -3.12 -7.73 -3.57
C GLU A 22 -3.47 -7.95 -2.09
N HIS A 23 -2.51 -8.40 -1.29
CA HIS A 23 -2.71 -8.62 0.14
C HIS A 23 -3.08 -7.33 0.87
N PHE A 24 -2.51 -6.18 0.49
CA PHE A 24 -2.83 -4.91 1.12
C PHE A 24 -4.26 -4.44 0.81
N TYR A 25 -4.70 -4.55 -0.44
CA TYR A 25 -6.07 -4.20 -0.80
C TYR A 25 -7.11 -5.14 -0.20
N ASP A 26 -6.81 -6.44 -0.13
CA ASP A 26 -7.67 -7.43 0.53
C ASP A 26 -7.78 -7.21 2.05
N SER A 27 -6.83 -6.49 2.66
CA SER A 27 -6.83 -6.22 4.10
C SER A 27 -7.58 -4.95 4.50
N PHE A 28 -8.09 -4.17 3.54
CA PHE A 28 -8.76 -2.90 3.82
C PHE A 28 -10.02 -3.06 4.69
N PRO A 29 -10.26 -2.12 5.64
CA PRO A 29 -11.47 -2.12 6.44
C PRO A 29 -12.74 -2.14 5.60
N SER A 30 -13.66 -3.07 5.92
CA SER A 30 -14.94 -3.19 5.20
C SER A 30 -15.79 -1.90 5.17
N GLU A 31 -15.60 -0.98 6.11
CA GLU A 31 -16.29 0.32 6.15
C GLU A 31 -15.87 1.29 5.05
N TRP A 32 -14.74 1.02 4.38
CA TRP A 32 -14.29 1.79 3.21
C TRP A 32 -15.09 1.43 1.96
N GLY A 33 -15.69 0.24 1.95
CA GLY A 33 -16.33 -0.33 0.77
C GLY A 33 -15.30 -0.79 -0.25
N GLN A 34 -15.74 -0.99 -1.49
CA GLN A 34 -14.87 -1.44 -2.57
C GLN A 34 -14.05 -0.28 -3.15
N MET A 35 -12.88 -0.58 -3.72
CA MET A 35 -12.18 0.35 -4.59
C MET A 35 -13.00 0.57 -5.86
N VAL A 36 -13.29 1.82 -6.21
CA VAL A 36 -14.11 2.19 -7.38
C VAL A 36 -13.32 2.89 -8.48
N ASP A 37 -12.15 3.43 -8.16
CA ASP A 37 -11.25 4.10 -9.10
C ASP A 37 -9.81 4.09 -8.56
N ASP A 38 -8.84 4.17 -9.46
CA ASP A 38 -7.41 4.27 -9.15
C ASP A 38 -6.67 5.10 -10.22
N TYR A 39 -5.69 5.90 -9.80
CA TYR A 39 -4.92 6.76 -10.70
C TYR A 39 -3.56 7.17 -10.11
N ASP A 40 -2.73 7.81 -10.94
CA ASP A 40 -1.35 8.19 -10.61
C ASP A 40 -0.46 7.00 -10.16
N GLU A 41 -0.77 5.80 -10.67
CA GLU A 41 -0.03 4.58 -10.36
C GLU A 41 1.43 4.64 -10.85
N LYS A 42 2.35 4.28 -9.95
CA LYS A 42 3.77 4.09 -10.22
C LYS A 42 4.25 2.83 -9.53
N THR A 43 4.52 1.81 -10.32
CA THR A 43 5.05 0.53 -9.84
C THR A 43 6.48 0.34 -10.36
N SER A 44 7.45 0.18 -9.46
CA SER A 44 8.84 -0.17 -9.78
C SER A 44 9.16 -1.56 -9.24
N HIS A 45 9.36 -2.51 -10.15
CA HIS A 45 9.85 -3.85 -9.80
C HIS A 45 11.36 -3.86 -9.49
N LEU A 46 12.10 -2.85 -9.96
CA LEU A 46 13.53 -2.74 -9.65
C LEU A 46 13.74 -2.20 -8.24
N ASP A 47 12.96 -1.19 -7.88
CA ASP A 47 13.04 -0.50 -6.58
C ASP A 47 12.04 -1.06 -5.57
N ASN A 48 11.43 -2.23 -5.85
CA ASN A 48 10.43 -2.90 -5.02
C ASN A 48 9.43 -1.93 -4.37
N SER A 49 8.76 -1.12 -5.18
CA SER A 49 7.86 -0.09 -4.68
C SER A 49 6.63 0.11 -5.56
N HIS A 50 5.56 0.55 -4.92
CA HIS A 50 4.29 0.90 -5.55
C HIS A 50 3.68 2.12 -4.85
N GLU A 51 3.30 3.12 -5.65
CA GLU A 51 2.51 4.27 -5.21
C GLU A 51 1.29 4.41 -6.11
N CYS A 52 0.13 4.71 -5.53
CA CYS A 52 -1.11 4.94 -6.27
C CYS A 52 -2.05 5.85 -5.47
N ILE A 53 -3.00 6.49 -6.13
CA ILE A 53 -4.17 7.08 -5.45
C ILE A 53 -5.40 6.22 -5.76
N VAL A 54 -6.06 5.72 -4.72
CA VAL A 54 -7.29 4.94 -4.84
C VAL A 54 -8.49 5.72 -4.30
N VAL A 55 -9.65 5.53 -4.91
CA VAL A 55 -10.93 6.06 -4.46
C VAL A 55 -11.81 4.91 -4.00
N MET A 56 -12.27 4.99 -2.76
CA MET A 56 -13.14 3.99 -2.14
C MET A 56 -14.62 4.36 -2.35
N GLU A 57 -15.51 3.37 -2.32
CA GLU A 57 -16.96 3.53 -2.51
C GLU A 57 -17.57 4.55 -1.53
N ASN A 58 -17.06 4.62 -0.30
CA ASN A 58 -17.52 5.58 0.70
C ASN A 58 -17.03 7.03 0.44
N GLY A 59 -16.30 7.28 -0.65
CA GLY A 59 -15.76 8.57 -1.05
C GLY A 59 -14.39 8.90 -0.45
N MET A 60 -13.80 8.02 0.36
CA MET A 60 -12.43 8.20 0.84
C MET A 60 -11.44 8.12 -0.32
N LYS A 61 -10.50 9.06 -0.35
CA LYS A 61 -9.34 9.04 -1.25
C LYS A 61 -8.11 8.69 -0.44
N LEU A 62 -7.35 7.72 -0.91
CA LEU A 62 -6.17 7.22 -0.21
C LEU A 62 -4.96 7.31 -1.15
N ARG A 63 -3.85 7.90 -0.69
CA ARG A 63 -2.53 7.64 -1.29
C ARG A 63 -1.98 6.36 -0.68
N ILE A 64 -1.64 5.42 -1.54
CA ILE A 64 -1.09 4.12 -1.21
C ILE A 64 0.42 4.18 -1.42
N GLU A 65 1.16 3.66 -0.45
CA GLU A 65 2.62 3.57 -0.51
C GLU A 65 3.02 2.19 -0.02
N ILE A 66 3.64 1.41 -0.90
CA ILE A 66 4.11 0.06 -0.62
C ILE A 66 5.57 0.01 -1.03
N PHE A 67 6.44 -0.46 -0.14
CA PHE A 67 7.86 -0.64 -0.43
C PHE A 67 8.43 -1.78 0.39
N LEU A 68 9.44 -2.46 -0.14
CA LEU A 68 10.21 -3.44 0.62
C LEU A 68 11.25 -2.70 1.48
N ASP A 69 11.28 -2.97 2.78
CA ASP A 69 12.35 -2.50 3.67
C ASP A 69 13.58 -3.39 3.51
N ASP A 70 14.48 -3.01 2.60
CA ASP A 70 15.72 -3.72 2.26
C ASP A 70 16.94 -3.26 3.07
N ASP A 71 16.75 -2.29 3.97
CA ASP A 71 17.75 -1.78 4.92
C ASP A 71 17.73 -2.54 6.27
N ALA A 72 16.91 -3.58 6.42
CA ALA A 72 16.89 -4.42 7.60
C ALA A 72 18.24 -5.15 7.79
N GLU A 73 18.85 -5.07 8.98
CA GLU A 73 20.17 -5.68 9.25
C GLU A 73 20.17 -7.22 9.10
N ASP A 74 18.99 -7.84 9.22
CA ASP A 74 18.76 -9.27 9.01
C ASP A 74 17.73 -9.48 7.89
N THR A 75 18.04 -10.37 6.94
CA THR A 75 17.14 -10.71 5.81
C THR A 75 15.83 -11.35 6.25
N ASP A 76 15.78 -11.90 7.48
CA ASP A 76 14.54 -12.43 8.09
C ASP A 76 13.58 -11.33 8.56
N ASP A 77 14.05 -10.07 8.64
CA ASP A 77 13.25 -8.88 8.96
C ASP A 77 12.90 -8.06 7.70
N GLU A 78 13.35 -8.46 6.51
CA GLU A 78 12.91 -7.87 5.25
C GLU A 78 11.39 -8.05 5.11
N ALA A 79 10.68 -6.94 5.01
CA ALA A 79 9.23 -6.95 4.96
C ALA A 79 8.71 -5.83 4.06
N TRP A 80 7.61 -6.11 3.38
CA TRP A 80 6.82 -5.10 2.71
C TRP A 80 6.14 -4.21 3.74
N ILE A 81 6.46 -2.92 3.70
CA ILE A 81 5.79 -1.89 4.45
C ILE A 81 4.71 -1.29 3.56
N CYS A 82 3.45 -1.45 3.95
CA CYS A 82 2.29 -1.00 3.18
C CYS A 82 1.50 0.04 3.98
N LYS A 83 1.27 1.22 3.40
CA LYS A 83 0.63 2.35 4.07
C LYS A 83 -0.46 2.96 3.19
N ALA A 84 -1.54 3.39 3.84
CA ALA A 84 -2.62 4.15 3.21
C ALA A 84 -2.82 5.48 3.95
N TYR A 85 -2.74 6.57 3.21
CA TYR A 85 -2.88 7.93 3.70
C TYR A 85 -4.18 8.53 3.16
N GLN A 86 -5.08 8.94 4.04
CA GLN A 86 -6.25 9.72 3.62
C GLN A 86 -5.80 11.11 3.17
N ILE A 87 -6.20 11.50 1.96
CA ILE A 87 -5.87 12.80 1.36
C ILE A 87 -7.10 13.74 1.36
N SER A 88 -6.87 15.01 1.69
CA SER A 88 -7.89 16.08 1.69
C SER A 88 -7.40 17.41 1.13
#